data_AF-A0A0H5DNI3-F1
#
_entry.id   AF-A0A0H5DNI3-F1
#
_cell.length_a   1.000
_cell.length_b   1.000
_cell.length_c   1.000
_cell.angle_alpha   90.00
_cell.angle_beta   90.00
_cell.angle_gamma   90.00
#
_symmetry.space_group_name_H-M   'P 1'
#
loop_
_entity.id
_entity.type
_entity.pdbx_description
1 polymer ?
#
loop_
_entity_poly.entity_id
_entity_poly.type
_entity_poly.pdbx_seq_one_letter_code
_entity_poly.pdbx_strand_id
1 'polypeptide(L)'
;MRSYWDHLKSQESQRQTGDSNHPHFRASALFPVKRTERMSTRLIFLGYWILKRSILSIGSVITLRGQSGNILFRRAEEINKPKCYRIELDDLLNDCNVSLQEEFTGSLEIEFFSGKPLIFPYPAVSVNYYGKTFSSIVHTAQRVYNDFEDLKRNETNIVSESGIDLIDDKGIEPYFAMVNGPLPLDDTLELLLINKEGGTLPYKSSLKLNPYETKFFYPKELMPLKEFLKGGTGTMKIKAPLPWVFPRMVAGNMEQDPFAKTLTHTYYDSSHSSSPKDYWLPEEEAWHPAALMLPILVGNQWTNSISFYPIYSPAPFEIEAQLFDSNGVAVLDKSLFFQHRNESSFARVDLAPLTRALENSSSQVYGLRLTARQSGDKPIPARVKVALNIGKRGKLPCNICTNLQPYVPAWETKKRAFRWAPLLFDQQGAKTIVMHSSPLKDFQEKTVLHATFYREKDEAVLIKQIELEPHSFHIFDTQDEELKTFFEGTIGWATFESTNPYLTTYSFVFHPAGTVGGDHGY
;
A
#
# COMPACT_ATOMS: atom_id res chain seq x y z
N MET A 1 1.47 -14.20 12.62
CA MET A 1 1.11 -12.78 12.43
C MET A 1 1.15 -12.08 13.77
N ARG A 2 2.06 -11.13 13.92
CA ARG A 2 2.18 -10.28 15.13
C ARG A 2 0.92 -9.43 15.35
N SER A 3 0.47 -9.28 16.60
CA SER A 3 -0.66 -8.38 16.96
C SER A 3 -0.33 -6.91 16.65
N TYR A 4 -1.34 -6.05 16.52
CA TYR A 4 -1.10 -4.62 16.28
C TYR A 4 -0.45 -3.93 17.48
N TRP A 5 -0.85 -4.28 18.71
CA TRP A 5 -0.22 -3.76 19.92
C TRP A 5 1.26 -4.15 20.02
N ASP A 6 1.61 -5.38 19.71
CA ASP A 6 3.01 -5.80 19.74
C ASP A 6 3.82 -5.05 18.66
N HIS A 7 3.22 -4.75 17.50
CA HIS A 7 3.82 -3.90 16.48
C HIS A 7 4.06 -2.47 16.98
N LEU A 8 3.07 -1.83 17.60
CA LEU A 8 3.21 -0.49 18.20
C LEU A 8 4.31 -0.47 19.26
N LYS A 9 4.34 -1.46 20.16
CA LYS A 9 5.38 -1.59 21.19
C LYS A 9 6.78 -1.74 20.61
N SER A 10 6.96 -2.53 19.53
CA SER A 10 8.27 -2.58 18.86
C SER A 10 8.65 -1.26 18.23
N GLN A 11 7.70 -0.54 17.62
CA GLN A 11 8.03 0.75 17.02
C GLN A 11 8.50 1.74 18.10
N GLU A 12 7.87 1.74 19.28
CA GLU A 12 8.23 2.60 20.38
C GLU A 12 9.60 2.23 20.99
N SER A 13 9.81 0.94 21.30
CA SER A 13 11.09 0.47 21.84
C SER A 13 12.25 0.69 20.88
N GLN A 14 12.07 0.38 19.60
CA GLN A 14 13.11 0.59 18.58
C GLN A 14 13.44 2.07 18.37
N ARG A 15 12.50 2.99 18.62
CA ARG A 15 12.72 4.44 18.54
C ARG A 15 13.45 5.00 19.76
N GLN A 16 13.08 4.57 20.97
CA GLN A 16 13.59 5.16 22.21
C GLN A 16 15.00 4.68 22.57
N THR A 17 15.30 3.39 22.39
CA THR A 17 16.57 2.81 22.86
C THR A 17 17.45 2.26 21.74
N GLY A 18 16.92 2.16 20.50
CA GLY A 18 17.29 1.05 19.62
C GLY A 18 16.88 -0.27 20.31
N ASP A 19 16.52 -1.32 19.58
CA ASP A 19 16.38 -2.61 20.24
C ASP A 19 17.81 -3.05 20.65
N SER A 20 18.29 -2.65 21.84
CA SER A 20 19.67 -2.89 22.29
C SER A 20 19.96 -4.39 22.36
N ASN A 21 18.91 -5.19 22.51
CA ASN A 21 19.00 -6.64 22.57
C ASN A 21 19.06 -7.26 21.17
N HIS A 22 18.42 -6.66 20.14
CA HIS A 22 18.36 -7.22 18.78
C HIS A 22 18.31 -6.14 17.69
N PRO A 23 19.42 -5.42 17.47
CA PRO A 23 19.51 -4.40 16.42
C PRO A 23 19.40 -5.01 15.01
N HIS A 24 18.60 -4.38 14.15
CA HIS A 24 18.50 -4.77 12.74
C HIS A 24 19.58 -4.06 11.90
N PHE A 25 20.51 -4.81 11.32
CA PHE A 25 21.54 -4.30 10.41
C PHE A 25 21.28 -4.59 8.93
N ARG A 26 20.26 -5.42 8.66
CA ARG A 26 19.78 -5.76 7.32
C ARG A 26 18.32 -5.36 7.16
N ALA A 27 17.99 -4.78 6.02
CA ALA A 27 16.62 -4.60 5.56
C ALA A 27 16.52 -5.08 4.12
N SER A 28 15.37 -5.61 3.70
CA SER A 28 15.20 -6.02 2.30
C SER A 28 13.77 -5.89 1.81
N ALA A 29 13.64 -5.79 0.49
CA ALA A 29 12.39 -5.84 -0.23
C ALA A 29 12.54 -6.82 -1.40
N LEU A 30 11.55 -7.70 -1.57
CA LEU A 30 11.50 -8.73 -2.59
C LEU A 30 10.20 -8.58 -3.38
N PHE A 31 10.32 -8.34 -4.67
CA PHE A 31 9.18 -8.14 -5.56
C PHE A 31 9.19 -9.16 -6.69
N PRO A 32 8.03 -9.76 -7.04
CA PRO A 32 7.87 -10.32 -8.37
C PRO A 32 7.99 -9.17 -9.39
N VAL A 33 8.58 -9.46 -10.54
CA VAL A 33 8.75 -8.48 -11.62
C VAL A 33 8.39 -9.13 -12.95
N LYS A 34 7.89 -8.31 -13.89
CA LYS A 34 7.56 -8.79 -15.23
C LYS A 34 7.88 -7.71 -16.27
N ARG A 35 8.39 -8.15 -17.41
CA ARG A 35 8.63 -7.32 -18.60
C ARG A 35 7.97 -7.97 -19.80
N THR A 36 7.25 -7.18 -20.59
CA THR A 36 6.64 -7.57 -21.87
C THR A 36 6.75 -6.41 -22.85
N GLU A 37 6.24 -6.55 -24.06
CA GLU A 37 6.12 -5.42 -25.00
C GLU A 37 5.19 -4.30 -24.48
N ARG A 38 4.29 -4.62 -23.54
CA ARG A 38 3.25 -3.70 -23.05
C ARG A 38 3.58 -3.08 -21.68
N MET A 39 4.56 -3.62 -20.95
CA MET A 39 4.96 -3.09 -19.65
C MET A 39 6.39 -3.46 -19.24
N SER A 40 6.96 -2.63 -18.37
CA SER A 40 8.14 -2.98 -17.58
C SER A 40 7.93 -2.68 -16.09
N THR A 41 8.95 -2.97 -15.30
CA THR A 41 8.97 -2.87 -13.84
C THR A 41 10.19 -2.07 -13.38
N ARG A 42 10.00 -1.21 -12.39
CA ARG A 42 11.11 -0.54 -11.70
C ARG A 42 10.91 -0.48 -10.20
N LEU A 43 12.02 -0.39 -9.46
CA LEU A 43 12.02 -0.08 -8.04
C LEU A 43 12.44 1.36 -7.80
N ILE A 44 11.80 2.00 -6.82
CA ILE A 44 12.01 3.41 -6.48
C ILE A 44 12.19 3.51 -4.96
N PHE A 45 13.20 4.25 -4.50
CA PHE A 45 13.42 4.49 -3.07
C PHE A 45 14.22 5.77 -2.81
N LEU A 46 14.18 6.27 -1.57
CA LEU A 46 15.01 7.36 -1.09
C LEU A 46 16.16 6.82 -0.24
N GLY A 47 17.34 7.45 -0.32
CA GLY A 47 18.45 7.26 0.65
C GLY A 47 18.13 7.80 2.06
N TYR A 48 16.96 7.51 2.60
CA TYR A 48 16.37 8.20 3.75
C TYR A 48 17.10 7.96 5.07
N TRP A 49 17.88 6.89 5.18
CA TRP A 49 18.66 6.61 6.38
C TRP A 49 19.72 7.68 6.66
N ILE A 50 20.25 8.30 5.61
CA ILE A 50 21.18 9.44 5.74
C ILE A 50 20.48 10.59 6.46
N LEU A 51 19.22 10.84 6.09
CA LEU A 51 18.37 11.91 6.65
C LEU A 51 17.88 11.58 8.07
N LYS A 52 17.31 10.40 8.29
CA LYS A 52 16.66 10.04 9.56
C LYS A 52 17.63 9.54 10.63
N ARG A 53 18.78 9.00 10.24
CA ARG A 53 19.66 8.21 11.13
C ARG A 53 21.13 8.65 11.08
N SER A 54 21.48 9.59 10.21
CA SER A 54 22.88 10.02 10.01
C SER A 54 23.81 8.83 9.74
N ILE A 55 23.31 7.84 8.98
CA ILE A 55 24.09 6.72 8.47
C ILE A 55 24.65 7.17 7.12
N LEU A 56 25.95 7.48 7.09
CA LEU A 56 26.60 8.12 5.93
C LEU A 56 26.74 7.21 4.71
N SER A 57 26.71 5.89 4.94
CA SER A 57 26.88 4.89 3.90
C SER A 57 26.11 3.63 4.26
N ILE A 58 25.38 3.10 3.28
CA ILE A 58 24.65 1.84 3.35
C ILE A 58 25.08 1.01 2.14
N GLY A 59 25.54 -0.22 2.40
CA GLY A 59 25.76 -1.17 1.33
C GLY A 59 24.42 -1.67 0.82
N SER A 60 24.23 -1.69 -0.49
CA SER A 60 23.05 -2.28 -1.13
C SER A 60 23.45 -3.44 -2.03
N VAL A 61 22.64 -4.49 -2.04
CA VAL A 61 22.79 -5.61 -2.97
C VAL A 61 21.49 -5.78 -3.73
N ILE A 62 21.58 -5.67 -5.05
CA ILE A 62 20.48 -5.85 -5.99
C ILE A 62 20.65 -7.23 -6.62
N THR A 63 19.63 -8.07 -6.53
CA THR A 63 19.65 -9.43 -7.09
C THR A 63 18.43 -9.64 -7.98
N LEU A 64 18.68 -9.82 -9.29
CA LEU A 64 17.67 -10.23 -10.27
C LEU A 64 17.71 -11.75 -10.41
N ARG A 65 16.54 -12.39 -10.28
CA ARG A 65 16.37 -13.82 -10.45
C ARG A 65 15.39 -14.11 -11.58
N GLY A 66 15.63 -15.20 -12.32
CA GLY A 66 14.68 -15.72 -13.29
C GLY A 66 13.46 -16.34 -12.61
N GLN A 67 12.48 -16.76 -13.43
CA GLN A 67 11.23 -17.34 -12.92
C GLN A 67 11.47 -18.54 -11.98
N SER A 68 12.44 -19.40 -12.27
CA SER A 68 12.78 -20.57 -11.45
C SER A 68 13.57 -20.26 -10.17
N GLY A 69 13.90 -18.99 -9.92
CA GLY A 69 14.64 -18.54 -8.73
C GLY A 69 16.16 -18.52 -8.88
N ASN A 70 16.70 -18.93 -10.04
CA ASN A 70 18.12 -18.82 -10.32
C ASN A 70 18.56 -17.36 -10.43
N ILE A 71 19.72 -17.02 -9.85
CA ILE A 71 20.29 -15.67 -9.97
C ILE A 71 20.78 -15.47 -11.41
N LEU A 72 20.29 -14.41 -12.04
CA LEU A 72 20.71 -13.98 -13.38
C LEU A 72 21.71 -12.83 -13.30
N PHE A 73 21.49 -11.93 -12.34
CA PHE A 73 22.33 -10.76 -12.14
C PHE A 73 22.39 -10.40 -10.66
N ARG A 74 23.57 -9.95 -10.21
CA ARG A 74 23.78 -9.45 -8.86
C ARG A 74 24.81 -8.34 -8.87
N ARG A 75 24.47 -7.18 -8.30
CA ARG A 75 25.43 -6.10 -8.08
C ARG A 75 25.34 -5.55 -6.67
N ALA A 76 26.49 -5.09 -6.18
CA ALA A 76 26.59 -4.35 -4.94
C ALA A 76 26.82 -2.87 -5.27
N GLU A 77 26.16 -1.99 -4.53
CA GLU A 77 26.26 -0.54 -4.67
C GLU A 77 26.34 0.11 -3.29
N GLU A 78 26.80 1.36 -3.25
CA GLU A 78 26.81 2.17 -2.04
C GLU A 78 25.74 3.26 -2.12
N ILE A 79 24.91 3.35 -1.08
CA ILE A 79 23.95 4.44 -0.88
C ILE A 79 24.58 5.43 0.11
N ASN A 80 25.17 6.50 -0.44
CA ASN A 80 25.85 7.55 0.32
C ASN A 80 25.26 8.96 0.10
N LYS A 81 24.17 9.06 -0.67
CA LYS A 81 23.48 10.32 -0.98
C LYS A 81 21.98 10.27 -0.66
N PRO A 82 21.39 11.32 -0.06
CA PRO A 82 19.97 11.39 0.22
C PRO A 82 19.18 11.83 -1.02
N LYS A 83 19.25 11.04 -2.10
CA LYS A 83 18.54 11.30 -3.36
C LYS A 83 17.53 10.21 -3.69
N CYS A 84 16.71 10.44 -4.71
CA CYS A 84 15.86 9.38 -5.24
C CYS A 84 16.73 8.38 -6.04
N TYR A 85 16.50 7.10 -5.84
CA TYR A 85 17.15 6.01 -6.57
C TYR A 85 16.10 5.26 -7.38
N ARG A 86 16.52 4.83 -8.58
CA ARG A 86 15.73 4.03 -9.52
C ARG A 86 16.52 2.79 -9.91
N ILE A 87 15.86 1.65 -9.89
CA ILE A 87 16.38 0.40 -10.46
C ILE A 87 15.41 -0.03 -11.54
N GLU A 88 15.84 0.05 -12.78
CA GLU A 88 15.05 -0.32 -13.94
C GLU A 88 15.28 -1.80 -14.32
N LEU A 89 14.20 -2.55 -14.55
CA LEU A 89 14.33 -3.96 -14.93
C LEU A 89 14.98 -4.10 -16.31
N ASP A 90 14.61 -3.24 -17.26
CA ASP A 90 15.16 -3.29 -18.62
C ASP A 90 16.69 -3.10 -18.63
N ASP A 91 17.21 -2.21 -17.78
CA ASP A 91 18.67 -2.01 -17.61
C ASP A 91 19.34 -3.28 -17.07
N LEU A 92 18.74 -3.93 -16.06
CA LEU A 92 19.27 -5.16 -15.48
C LEU A 92 19.25 -6.35 -16.45
N LEU A 93 18.22 -6.44 -17.30
CA LEU A 93 18.12 -7.48 -18.32
C LEU A 93 19.16 -7.29 -19.42
N ASN A 94 19.40 -6.04 -19.85
CA ASN A 94 20.48 -5.71 -20.77
C ASN A 94 21.85 -6.07 -20.17
N ASP A 95 22.10 -5.71 -18.90
CA ASP A 95 23.35 -6.00 -18.19
C ASP A 95 23.66 -7.51 -18.11
N CYS A 96 22.63 -8.37 -18.10
CA CYS A 96 22.78 -9.83 -18.10
C CYS A 96 22.51 -10.52 -19.44
N ASN A 97 22.47 -9.75 -20.54
CA ASN A 97 22.25 -10.23 -21.92
C ASN A 97 20.94 -11.01 -22.12
N VAL A 98 19.89 -10.67 -21.37
CA VAL A 98 18.53 -11.18 -21.59
C VAL A 98 17.81 -10.27 -22.58
N SER A 99 17.25 -10.87 -23.64
CA SER A 99 16.60 -10.12 -24.72
C SER A 99 15.38 -9.34 -24.24
N LEU A 100 15.36 -8.04 -24.52
CA LEU A 100 14.16 -7.19 -24.43
C LEU A 100 13.21 -7.41 -25.61
N GLN A 101 13.28 -8.52 -26.35
CA GLN A 101 12.21 -8.89 -27.29
C GLN A 101 11.30 -9.96 -26.67
N GLU A 102 11.77 -10.67 -25.65
CA GLU A 102 11.04 -11.77 -25.01
C GLU A 102 10.30 -11.29 -23.75
N GLU A 103 9.22 -11.98 -23.39
CA GLU A 103 8.60 -11.78 -22.08
C GLU A 103 9.53 -12.31 -20.98
N PHE A 104 9.71 -11.53 -19.92
CA PHE A 104 10.47 -11.94 -18.75
C PHE A 104 9.58 -11.96 -17.53
N THR A 105 9.67 -13.03 -16.73
CA THR A 105 9.08 -13.15 -15.40
C THR A 105 10.16 -13.58 -14.42
N GLY A 106 10.21 -12.96 -13.26
CA GLY A 106 11.22 -13.25 -12.24
C GLY A 106 11.00 -12.46 -10.98
N SER A 107 12.05 -12.32 -10.16
CA SER A 107 12.00 -11.46 -8.97
C SER A 107 13.20 -10.54 -8.88
N LEU A 108 12.96 -9.39 -8.25
CA LEU A 108 13.98 -8.40 -7.93
C LEU A 108 14.02 -8.20 -6.43
N GLU A 109 15.17 -8.50 -5.83
CA GLU A 109 15.44 -8.27 -4.42
C GLU A 109 16.43 -7.12 -4.28
N ILE A 110 16.14 -6.21 -3.36
CA ILE A 110 17.10 -5.23 -2.88
C ILE A 110 17.32 -5.44 -1.38
N GLU A 111 18.57 -5.60 -1.01
CA GLU A 111 19.04 -5.73 0.36
C GLU A 111 19.83 -4.48 0.75
N PHE A 112 19.70 -4.04 1.99
CA PHE A 112 20.43 -2.91 2.57
C PHE A 112 21.16 -3.39 3.82
N PHE A 113 22.44 -3.07 3.91
CA PHE A 113 23.36 -3.45 4.98
C PHE A 113 24.01 -2.20 5.57
N SER A 114 24.07 -2.14 6.89
CA SER A 114 24.64 -0.98 7.58
C SER A 114 25.47 -1.42 8.78
N GLY A 115 26.55 -0.70 9.05
CA GLY A 115 27.32 -0.84 10.29
C GLY A 115 26.61 -0.25 11.53
N LYS A 116 25.49 0.46 11.32
CA LYS A 116 24.62 1.00 12.37
C LYS A 116 23.20 0.42 12.26
N PRO A 117 22.44 0.30 13.37
CA PRO A 117 21.09 -0.24 13.31
C PRO A 117 20.15 0.57 12.39
N LEU A 118 19.51 -0.11 11.44
CA LEU A 118 18.52 0.42 10.49
C LEU A 118 17.14 0.64 11.12
N ILE A 119 16.93 0.17 12.36
CA ILE A 119 15.65 0.15 13.11
C ILE A 119 14.59 -0.77 12.51
N PHE A 120 14.34 -0.69 11.21
CA PHE A 120 13.31 -1.48 10.54
C PHE A 120 13.93 -2.45 9.53
N PRO A 121 13.55 -3.74 9.54
CA PRO A 121 13.98 -4.69 8.52
C PRO A 121 13.22 -4.53 7.19
N TYR A 122 12.30 -3.57 7.13
CA TYR A 122 11.38 -3.33 6.04
C TYR A 122 11.65 -1.93 5.46
N PRO A 123 12.35 -1.82 4.33
CA PRO A 123 12.75 -0.55 3.77
C PRO A 123 11.58 0.12 3.03
N ALA A 124 11.63 1.46 2.89
CA ALA A 124 10.69 2.23 2.08
C ALA A 124 11.10 2.15 0.60
N VAL A 125 10.77 1.03 -0.05
CA VAL A 125 10.99 0.79 -1.47
C VAL A 125 9.64 0.55 -2.12
N SER A 126 9.38 1.15 -3.27
CA SER A 126 8.15 0.94 -4.04
C SER A 126 8.45 0.26 -5.36
N VAL A 127 7.61 -0.71 -5.73
CA VAL A 127 7.61 -1.29 -7.08
C VAL A 127 6.60 -0.56 -7.93
N ASN A 128 7.01 -0.19 -9.14
CA ASN A 128 6.14 0.45 -10.13
C ASN A 128 6.08 -0.44 -11.38
N TYR A 129 4.89 -0.94 -11.71
CA TYR A 129 4.62 -1.51 -13.02
C TYR A 129 4.04 -0.41 -13.90
N TYR A 130 4.62 -0.22 -15.08
CA TYR A 130 4.24 0.86 -15.97
C TYR A 130 4.30 0.41 -17.43
N GLY A 131 3.51 1.08 -18.25
CA GLY A 131 3.41 0.85 -19.69
C GLY A 131 2.82 2.08 -20.38
N LYS A 132 2.53 1.97 -21.67
CA LYS A 132 2.03 3.11 -22.48
C LYS A 132 0.67 3.66 -22.02
N THR A 133 -0.09 2.86 -21.26
CA THR A 133 -1.49 3.12 -20.95
C THR A 133 -1.80 3.08 -19.45
N PHE A 134 -0.79 2.83 -18.60
CA PHE A 134 -0.95 2.78 -17.15
C PHE A 134 0.39 2.96 -16.42
N SER A 135 0.32 3.37 -15.16
CA SER A 135 1.42 3.27 -14.21
C SER A 135 0.84 3.05 -12.82
N SER A 136 1.20 1.94 -12.19
CA SER A 136 0.67 1.52 -10.90
C SER A 136 1.82 1.25 -9.95
N ILE A 137 1.65 1.58 -8.67
CA ILE A 137 2.71 1.53 -7.67
C ILE A 137 2.19 0.90 -6.40
N VAL A 138 3.07 0.21 -5.69
CA VAL A 138 2.83 -0.22 -4.31
C VAL A 138 4.16 -0.27 -3.57
N HIS A 139 4.21 0.16 -2.31
CA HIS A 139 5.36 -0.13 -1.46
C HIS A 139 5.50 -1.61 -1.21
N THR A 140 6.76 -1.97 -0.98
CA THR A 140 7.27 -3.17 -0.32
C THR A 140 6.25 -4.30 -0.19
N ALA A 141 6.51 -5.37 -0.93
CA ALA A 141 5.73 -6.59 -0.91
C ALA A 141 6.35 -7.58 0.08
N GLN A 142 7.04 -8.61 -0.42
CA GLN A 142 7.66 -9.64 0.40
C GLN A 142 9.06 -9.21 0.86
N ARG A 143 9.62 -9.96 1.82
CA ARG A 143 11.05 -9.94 2.14
C ARG A 143 11.45 -11.27 2.75
N VAL A 144 12.72 -11.64 2.63
CA VAL A 144 13.26 -12.78 3.40
C VAL A 144 13.56 -12.34 4.82
N TYR A 145 13.16 -13.12 5.83
CA TYR A 145 13.52 -12.84 7.22
C TYR A 145 15.03 -12.79 7.39
N ASN A 146 15.50 -11.89 8.26
CA ASN A 146 16.93 -11.69 8.48
C ASN A 146 17.57 -12.88 9.23
N ASP A 147 16.83 -13.48 10.16
CA ASP A 147 17.28 -14.53 11.06
C ASP A 147 16.08 -15.25 11.71
N PHE A 148 16.37 -16.24 12.55
CA PHE A 148 15.36 -17.01 13.28
C PHE A 148 14.54 -16.18 14.28
N GLU A 149 15.09 -15.11 14.83
CA GLU A 149 14.39 -14.26 15.81
C GLU A 149 13.39 -13.35 15.09
N ASP A 150 13.78 -12.78 13.95
CA ASP A 150 12.91 -12.05 13.05
C ASP A 150 11.76 -12.94 12.54
N LEU A 151 12.05 -14.18 12.14
CA LEU A 151 11.04 -15.18 11.80
C LEU A 151 10.07 -15.39 12.97
N LYS A 152 10.57 -15.76 14.15
CA LYS A 152 9.76 -16.07 15.34
C LYS A 152 8.90 -14.89 15.81
N ARG A 153 9.39 -13.66 15.70
CA ARG A 153 8.66 -12.43 16.08
C ARG A 153 7.47 -12.12 15.16
N ASN A 154 7.54 -12.52 13.89
CA ASN A 154 6.52 -12.20 12.89
C ASN A 154 5.56 -13.38 12.63
N GLU A 155 6.06 -14.62 12.70
CA GLU A 155 5.32 -15.85 12.45
C GLU A 155 4.80 -16.52 13.72
N THR A 156 4.07 -15.76 14.54
CA THR A 156 3.37 -16.33 15.70
C THR A 156 2.25 -17.31 15.33
N ASN A 157 1.65 -17.12 14.14
CA ASN A 157 0.54 -17.89 13.57
C ASN A 157 0.60 -17.75 12.04
N ILE A 158 0.50 -18.85 11.31
CA ILE A 158 0.30 -18.83 9.85
C ILE A 158 -1.17 -18.49 9.59
N VAL A 159 -1.40 -17.39 8.87
CA VAL A 159 -2.75 -16.91 8.54
C VAL A 159 -2.85 -16.73 7.03
N SER A 160 -4.06 -16.81 6.50
CA SER A 160 -4.33 -16.43 5.12
C SER A 160 -4.02 -14.95 4.90
N GLU A 161 -3.73 -14.58 3.65
CA GLU A 161 -3.65 -13.21 3.19
C GLU A 161 -4.87 -12.86 2.31
N SER A 162 -5.31 -11.62 2.31
CA SER A 162 -6.46 -11.13 1.53
C SER A 162 -6.30 -9.62 1.29
N GLY A 163 -7.38 -8.88 1.07
CA GLY A 163 -7.32 -7.44 0.81
C GLY A 163 -7.12 -7.08 -0.66
N ILE A 164 -7.69 -7.89 -1.54
CA ILE A 164 -7.72 -7.69 -3.00
C ILE A 164 -9.18 -7.62 -3.47
N ASP A 165 -9.48 -6.68 -4.36
CA ASP A 165 -10.72 -6.70 -5.14
C ASP A 165 -10.57 -7.67 -6.32
N LEU A 166 -11.49 -8.63 -6.44
CA LEU A 166 -11.67 -9.43 -7.64
C LEU A 166 -12.73 -8.76 -8.51
N ILE A 167 -12.34 -8.32 -9.70
CA ILE A 167 -13.24 -7.73 -10.68
C ILE A 167 -13.38 -8.69 -11.84
N ASP A 168 -14.60 -9.12 -12.12
CA ASP A 168 -14.91 -9.92 -13.31
C ASP A 168 -15.86 -9.15 -14.24
N ASP A 169 -15.29 -8.16 -14.94
CA ASP A 169 -15.93 -7.51 -16.09
C ASP A 169 -15.23 -7.97 -17.38
N LYS A 170 -15.83 -7.68 -18.54
CA LYS A 170 -15.29 -8.06 -19.85
C LYS A 170 -13.86 -7.54 -20.02
N GLY A 171 -12.91 -8.46 -20.20
CA GLY A 171 -11.52 -8.14 -20.46
C GLY A 171 -10.66 -7.84 -19.23
N ILE A 172 -11.21 -7.95 -18.01
CA ILE A 172 -10.46 -7.79 -16.75
C ILE A 172 -10.08 -9.16 -16.18
N GLU A 173 -8.84 -9.33 -15.73
CA GLU A 173 -8.31 -10.55 -15.14
C GLU A 173 -7.62 -10.24 -13.81
N PRO A 174 -8.18 -10.70 -12.68
CA PRO A 174 -7.49 -10.60 -11.40
C PRO A 174 -6.22 -11.44 -11.38
N TYR A 175 -5.25 -11.03 -10.56
CA TYR A 175 -4.03 -11.79 -10.35
C TYR A 175 -3.46 -11.59 -8.95
N PHE A 176 -2.65 -12.54 -8.52
CA PHE A 176 -1.72 -12.37 -7.41
C PHE A 176 -0.39 -13.04 -7.76
N ALA A 177 0.68 -12.58 -7.13
CA ALA A 177 2.03 -13.03 -7.40
C ALA A 177 2.81 -13.17 -6.10
N MET A 178 3.61 -14.23 -6.05
CA MET A 178 4.48 -14.53 -4.92
C MET A 178 5.86 -14.93 -5.39
N VAL A 179 6.86 -14.62 -4.56
CA VAL A 179 8.22 -15.15 -4.64
C VAL A 179 8.43 -16.06 -3.45
N ASN A 180 8.90 -17.28 -3.69
CA ASN A 180 9.22 -18.23 -2.63
C ASN A 180 10.47 -17.79 -1.84
N GLY A 181 10.67 -18.38 -0.67
CA GLY A 181 11.85 -18.14 0.17
C GLY A 181 13.08 -18.93 -0.25
N PRO A 182 14.14 -18.90 0.57
CA PRO A 182 15.37 -19.65 0.34
C PRO A 182 15.22 -21.19 0.41
N LEU A 183 14.08 -21.69 0.87
CA LEU A 183 13.81 -23.13 0.97
C LEU A 183 12.79 -23.56 -0.08
N PRO A 184 12.89 -24.78 -0.64
CA PRO A 184 11.85 -25.32 -1.48
C PRO A 184 10.54 -25.47 -0.69
N LEU A 185 9.42 -25.34 -1.40
CA LEU A 185 8.08 -25.56 -0.87
C LEU A 185 7.46 -26.76 -1.59
N ASP A 186 6.86 -27.68 -0.82
CA ASP A 186 5.97 -28.73 -1.31
C ASP A 186 4.78 -28.80 -0.35
N ASP A 187 3.76 -28.01 -0.62
CA ASP A 187 2.57 -27.89 0.23
C ASP A 187 1.34 -27.63 -0.65
N THR A 188 0.33 -26.99 -0.08
CA THR A 188 -0.96 -26.72 -0.69
C THR A 188 -1.16 -25.22 -0.88
N LEU A 189 -1.67 -24.84 -2.04
CA LEU A 189 -2.32 -23.55 -2.24
C LEU A 189 -3.81 -23.68 -1.90
N GLU A 190 -4.30 -22.94 -0.91
CA GLU A 190 -5.72 -22.85 -0.59
C GLU A 190 -6.22 -21.44 -0.91
N LEU A 191 -7.28 -21.36 -1.72
CA LEU A 191 -7.96 -20.12 -2.06
C LEU A 191 -9.41 -20.20 -1.58
N LEU A 192 -9.94 -19.11 -1.04
CA LEU A 192 -11.35 -18.96 -0.72
C LEU A 192 -11.87 -17.65 -1.31
N LEU A 193 -12.66 -17.75 -2.37
CA LEU A 193 -13.33 -16.61 -2.97
C LEU A 193 -14.59 -16.27 -2.18
N ILE A 194 -14.89 -14.98 -2.09
CA ILE A 194 -16.06 -14.45 -1.41
C ILE A 194 -16.68 -13.40 -2.33
N ASN A 195 -17.93 -13.61 -2.75
CA ASN A 195 -18.65 -12.64 -3.58
C ASN A 195 -19.42 -11.61 -2.72
N LYS A 196 -19.99 -10.59 -3.37
CA LYS A 196 -20.76 -9.53 -2.70
C LYS A 196 -22.04 -10.03 -2.02
N GLU A 197 -22.57 -11.18 -2.43
CA GLU A 197 -23.73 -11.83 -1.82
C GLU A 197 -23.37 -12.69 -0.59
N GLY A 198 -22.09 -12.75 -0.21
CA GLY A 198 -21.60 -13.57 0.90
C GLY A 198 -21.44 -15.05 0.57
N GLY A 199 -21.64 -15.45 -0.69
CA GLY A 199 -21.31 -16.79 -1.19
C GLY A 199 -19.81 -17.02 -1.16
N THR A 200 -19.40 -18.27 -1.01
CA THR A 200 -17.99 -18.67 -0.99
C THR A 200 -17.68 -19.77 -2.00
N LEU A 201 -16.46 -19.75 -2.56
CA LEU A 201 -15.96 -20.79 -3.47
C LEU A 201 -14.54 -21.19 -3.06
N PRO A 202 -14.36 -22.38 -2.44
CA PRO A 202 -13.04 -22.87 -2.08
C PRO A 202 -12.34 -23.50 -3.30
N TYR A 203 -11.01 -23.37 -3.33
CA TYR A 203 -10.13 -24.06 -4.27
C TYR A 203 -8.88 -24.54 -3.53
N LYS A 204 -8.39 -25.72 -3.91
CA LYS A 204 -7.22 -26.34 -3.32
C LYS A 204 -6.40 -27.06 -4.39
N SER A 205 -5.10 -26.80 -4.44
CA SER A 205 -4.17 -27.48 -5.34
C SER A 205 -2.83 -27.74 -4.65
N SER A 206 -2.05 -28.68 -5.18
CA SER A 206 -0.64 -28.79 -4.79
C SER A 206 0.14 -27.55 -5.25
N LEU A 207 1.12 -27.16 -4.45
CA LEU A 207 2.01 -26.05 -4.70
C LEU A 207 3.44 -26.49 -4.42
N LYS A 208 4.19 -26.71 -5.51
CA LYS A 208 5.63 -26.96 -5.46
C LYS A 208 6.37 -25.75 -6.01
N LEU A 209 7.33 -25.23 -5.25
CA LEU A 209 8.16 -24.08 -5.63
C LEU A 209 9.62 -24.35 -5.28
N ASN A 210 10.51 -24.05 -6.21
CA ASN A 210 11.95 -24.01 -5.95
C ASN A 210 12.31 -22.81 -5.04
N PRO A 211 13.50 -22.81 -4.41
CA PRO A 211 14.01 -21.62 -3.73
C PRO A 211 13.94 -20.38 -4.61
N TYR A 212 13.36 -19.30 -4.11
CA TYR A 212 13.17 -18.02 -4.82
C TYR A 212 12.37 -18.08 -6.13
N GLU A 213 11.67 -19.18 -6.40
CA GLU A 213 10.79 -19.27 -7.57
C GLU A 213 9.70 -18.20 -7.52
N THR A 214 9.46 -17.55 -8.65
CA THR A 214 8.40 -16.54 -8.79
C THR A 214 7.23 -17.10 -9.55
N LYS A 215 6.02 -16.94 -9.01
CA LYS A 215 4.79 -17.44 -9.65
C LYS A 215 3.69 -16.39 -9.62
N PHE A 216 3.12 -16.15 -10.79
CA PHE A 216 1.88 -15.39 -10.98
C PHE A 216 0.72 -16.39 -11.09
N PHE A 217 -0.37 -16.08 -10.42
CA PHE A 217 -1.59 -16.86 -10.44
C PHE A 217 -2.74 -15.98 -10.93
N TYR A 218 -3.55 -16.55 -11.82
CA TYR A 218 -4.73 -15.90 -12.37
C TYR A 218 -5.96 -16.71 -11.93
N PRO A 219 -6.78 -16.22 -10.99
CA PRO A 219 -7.92 -16.98 -10.46
C PRO A 219 -8.88 -17.50 -11.54
N LYS A 220 -8.98 -16.81 -12.69
CA LYS A 220 -9.78 -17.26 -13.85
C LYS A 220 -9.32 -18.60 -14.43
N GLU A 221 -8.03 -18.91 -14.33
CA GLU A 221 -7.45 -20.19 -14.80
C GLU A 221 -7.63 -21.31 -13.76
N LEU A 222 -7.88 -20.96 -12.50
CA LEU A 222 -7.95 -21.91 -11.39
C LEU A 222 -9.39 -22.35 -11.08
N MET A 223 -10.36 -21.47 -11.30
CA MET A 223 -11.75 -21.69 -10.88
C MET A 223 -12.76 -20.86 -11.72
N PRO A 224 -14.05 -21.23 -11.74
CA PRO A 224 -15.09 -20.54 -12.51
C PRO A 224 -15.46 -19.17 -11.89
N LEU A 225 -14.54 -18.21 -11.99
CA LEU A 225 -14.65 -16.89 -11.37
C LEU A 225 -15.89 -16.14 -11.89
N LYS A 226 -16.18 -16.25 -13.18
CA LYS A 226 -17.24 -15.50 -13.84
C LYS A 226 -18.62 -15.95 -13.41
N GLU A 227 -18.82 -17.26 -13.36
CA GLU A 227 -20.05 -17.89 -12.89
C GLU A 227 -20.29 -17.55 -11.42
N PHE A 228 -19.22 -17.52 -10.62
CA PHE A 228 -19.30 -17.25 -9.18
C PHE A 228 -19.57 -15.78 -8.84
N LEU A 229 -18.89 -14.85 -9.51
CA LEU A 229 -19.07 -13.40 -9.30
C LEU A 229 -20.29 -12.83 -10.04
N LYS A 230 -20.82 -13.54 -11.04
CA LYS A 230 -21.99 -13.13 -11.84
C LYS A 230 -21.83 -11.72 -12.45
N GLY A 231 -20.63 -11.41 -12.95
CA GLY A 231 -20.28 -10.09 -13.48
C GLY A 231 -20.13 -8.98 -12.42
N GLY A 232 -20.04 -9.37 -11.14
CA GLY A 232 -19.85 -8.46 -10.01
C GLY A 232 -18.41 -8.42 -9.50
N THR A 233 -18.28 -7.97 -8.25
CA THR A 233 -17.01 -7.88 -7.54
C THR A 233 -16.98 -8.86 -6.36
N GLY A 234 -15.80 -9.32 -6.01
CA GLY A 234 -15.56 -10.13 -4.82
C GLY A 234 -14.21 -9.84 -4.19
N THR A 235 -13.80 -10.72 -3.31
CA THR A 235 -12.46 -10.77 -2.72
C THR A 235 -12.01 -12.22 -2.59
N MET A 236 -10.77 -12.44 -2.18
CA MET A 236 -10.23 -13.77 -1.97
C MET A 236 -9.32 -13.80 -0.75
N LYS A 237 -9.34 -14.93 -0.04
CA LYS A 237 -8.33 -15.31 0.94
C LYS A 237 -7.38 -16.32 0.31
N ILE A 238 -6.08 -16.10 0.50
CA ILE A 238 -4.98 -16.87 -0.06
C ILE A 238 -4.19 -17.45 1.10
N LYS A 239 -4.04 -18.77 1.15
CA LYS A 239 -3.16 -19.43 2.11
C LYS A 239 -2.12 -20.23 1.34
N ALA A 240 -0.88 -19.72 1.41
CA ALA A 240 0.31 -20.36 0.88
C ALA A 240 1.43 -20.19 1.94
N PRO A 241 1.89 -21.28 2.60
CA PRO A 241 2.85 -21.19 3.69
C PRO A 241 4.28 -21.05 3.16
N LEU A 242 4.62 -19.87 2.65
CA LEU A 242 5.95 -19.58 2.10
C LEU A 242 7.00 -19.57 3.21
N PRO A 243 7.94 -20.54 3.26
CA PRO A 243 8.91 -20.62 4.33
C PRO A 243 9.89 -19.46 4.24
N TRP A 244 10.26 -18.88 5.39
CA TRP A 244 11.26 -17.81 5.49
C TRP A 244 10.92 -16.50 4.76
N VAL A 245 9.67 -16.30 4.37
CA VAL A 245 9.23 -15.08 3.68
C VAL A 245 8.20 -14.34 4.51
N PHE A 246 8.42 -13.03 4.69
CA PHE A 246 7.41 -12.14 5.25
C PHE A 246 6.21 -12.05 4.27
N PRO A 247 4.99 -12.41 4.71
CA PRO A 247 3.79 -12.39 3.88
C PRO A 247 3.40 -10.96 3.47
N ARG A 248 3.10 -10.76 2.19
CA ARG A 248 2.61 -9.53 1.53
C ARG A 248 2.71 -9.72 0.02
N MET A 249 1.93 -10.65 -0.52
CA MET A 249 1.92 -10.94 -1.96
C MET A 249 1.51 -9.70 -2.78
N VAL A 250 2.08 -9.55 -3.97
CA VAL A 250 1.63 -8.51 -4.92
C VAL A 250 0.34 -8.99 -5.57
N ALA A 251 -0.64 -8.11 -5.70
CA ALA A 251 -1.93 -8.46 -6.27
C ALA A 251 -2.57 -7.31 -7.05
N GLY A 252 -3.58 -7.60 -7.87
CA GLY A 252 -4.34 -6.57 -8.56
C GLY A 252 -5.23 -7.11 -9.66
N ASN A 253 -5.62 -6.24 -10.59
CA ASN A 253 -6.44 -6.55 -11.75
C ASN A 253 -5.74 -6.09 -13.04
N MET A 254 -5.95 -6.81 -14.14
CA MET A 254 -5.36 -6.54 -15.45
C MET A 254 -6.46 -6.39 -16.50
N GLU A 255 -6.48 -5.30 -17.25
CA GLU A 255 -7.38 -5.05 -18.38
C GLU A 255 -6.58 -5.27 -19.66
N GLN A 256 -7.18 -5.90 -20.67
CA GLN A 256 -6.46 -6.20 -21.92
C GLN A 256 -6.54 -5.07 -22.96
N ASP A 257 -7.60 -4.25 -22.93
CA ASP A 257 -7.85 -3.22 -23.95
C ASP A 257 -8.43 -1.90 -23.37
N PRO A 258 -7.62 -0.82 -23.29
CA PRO A 258 -6.18 -0.83 -23.47
C PRO A 258 -5.51 -1.63 -22.35
N PHE A 259 -4.32 -2.16 -22.61
CA PHE A 259 -3.61 -2.94 -21.60
C PHE A 259 -3.32 -2.10 -20.35
N ALA A 260 -3.75 -2.55 -19.19
CA ALA A 260 -3.51 -1.86 -17.94
C ALA A 260 -3.41 -2.86 -16.80
N LYS A 261 -2.59 -2.54 -15.80
CA LYS A 261 -2.43 -3.39 -14.62
C LYS A 261 -2.44 -2.54 -13.36
N THR A 262 -3.30 -2.90 -12.42
CA THR A 262 -3.34 -2.28 -11.09
C THR A 262 -2.50 -3.09 -10.11
N LEU A 263 -2.03 -2.43 -9.07
CA LEU A 263 -1.14 -2.99 -8.06
C LEU A 263 -1.69 -2.65 -6.68
N THR A 264 -1.61 -3.64 -5.80
CA THR A 264 -1.74 -3.54 -4.35
C THR A 264 -0.90 -4.69 -3.76
N HIS A 265 -0.89 -4.81 -2.44
CA HIS A 265 -0.34 -5.99 -1.78
C HIS A 265 -1.38 -6.59 -0.83
N THR A 266 -1.25 -7.86 -0.52
CA THR A 266 -2.17 -8.54 0.39
C THR A 266 -1.89 -8.18 1.85
N TYR A 267 -2.87 -8.49 2.71
CA TYR A 267 -2.83 -8.26 4.14
C TYR A 267 -3.28 -9.50 4.88
N TYR A 268 -2.82 -9.64 6.11
CA TYR A 268 -3.23 -10.72 6.98
C TYR A 268 -4.74 -10.76 7.23
N ASP A 269 -5.27 -11.97 7.18
CA ASP A 269 -6.62 -12.30 7.64
C ASP A 269 -6.65 -12.46 9.16
N SER A 270 -7.32 -11.54 9.85
CA SER A 270 -7.52 -11.57 11.30
C SER A 270 -8.90 -12.15 11.69
N SER A 271 -9.68 -12.72 10.76
CA SER A 271 -11.06 -13.20 11.05
C SER A 271 -11.15 -14.30 12.09
N HIS A 272 -10.05 -14.95 12.42
CA HIS A 272 -9.95 -15.97 13.47
C HIS A 272 -9.15 -15.51 14.70
N SER A 273 -8.70 -14.25 14.73
CA SER A 273 -7.91 -13.69 15.83
C SER A 273 -8.84 -13.06 16.87
N SER A 274 -8.81 -13.56 18.10
CA SER A 274 -9.74 -13.19 19.17
C SER A 274 -9.08 -12.88 20.52
N SER A 275 -7.75 -12.72 20.56
CA SER A 275 -7.05 -12.34 21.77
C SER A 275 -7.37 -10.88 22.14
N PRO A 276 -7.20 -10.46 23.41
CA PRO A 276 -7.41 -9.06 23.81
C PRO A 276 -6.58 -8.04 23.00
N LYS A 277 -5.41 -8.46 22.47
CA LYS A 277 -4.53 -7.61 21.64
C LYS A 277 -5.00 -7.48 20.17
N ASP A 278 -6.06 -8.18 19.79
CA ASP A 278 -6.64 -8.10 18.46
C ASP A 278 -7.74 -7.02 18.37
N TYR A 279 -8.10 -6.44 19.51
CA TYR A 279 -9.08 -5.37 19.65
C TYR A 279 -8.41 -4.09 20.15
N TRP A 280 -9.01 -2.96 19.81
CA TRP A 280 -8.58 -1.65 20.29
C TRP A 280 -9.17 -1.39 21.68
N LEU A 281 -8.36 -1.05 22.68
CA LEU A 281 -8.77 -0.85 24.09
C LEU A 281 -8.43 0.58 24.55
N PRO A 282 -9.17 1.16 25.51
CA PRO A 282 -10.53 1.70 25.43
C PRO A 282 -10.57 3.13 24.85
N GLU A 283 -11.80 3.65 24.69
CA GLU A 283 -12.12 4.99 24.22
C GLU A 283 -11.65 6.07 25.22
N GLU A 284 -10.66 6.87 24.84
CA GLU A 284 -10.50 8.19 25.48
C GLU A 284 -11.67 9.07 25.02
N GLU A 285 -12.35 9.73 25.95
CA GLU A 285 -13.59 10.46 25.66
C GLU A 285 -13.41 11.51 24.55
N ALA A 286 -12.25 12.17 24.48
CA ALA A 286 -11.93 13.17 23.47
C ALA A 286 -11.68 12.60 22.06
N TRP A 287 -11.51 11.27 21.93
CA TRP A 287 -11.01 10.62 20.72
C TRP A 287 -12.01 9.62 20.14
N HIS A 288 -12.03 9.53 18.82
CA HIS A 288 -12.65 8.40 18.14
C HIS A 288 -11.76 7.15 18.27
N PRO A 289 -12.36 5.94 18.34
CA PRO A 289 -11.60 4.69 18.37
C PRO A 289 -10.57 4.59 17.24
N ALA A 290 -10.99 4.93 16.02
CA ALA A 290 -10.10 5.10 14.88
C ALA A 290 -10.74 6.01 13.83
N ALA A 291 -9.92 6.76 13.10
CA ALA A 291 -10.37 7.58 11.98
C ALA A 291 -9.34 7.57 10.84
N LEU A 292 -9.79 7.91 9.63
CA LEU A 292 -8.93 8.05 8.47
C LEU A 292 -9.56 9.03 7.48
N MET A 293 -8.75 9.92 6.92
CA MET A 293 -9.17 10.72 5.78
C MET A 293 -8.58 10.15 4.49
N LEU A 294 -9.44 9.95 3.50
CA LEU A 294 -9.15 9.40 2.18
C LEU A 294 -9.46 10.44 1.10
N PRO A 295 -8.62 10.60 0.06
CA PRO A 295 -8.97 11.43 -1.08
C PRO A 295 -10.02 10.72 -1.92
N ILE A 296 -11.00 11.47 -2.43
CA ILE A 296 -11.96 10.99 -3.44
C ILE A 296 -12.06 12.00 -4.58
N LEU A 297 -12.40 11.54 -5.79
CA LEU A 297 -12.59 12.42 -6.95
C LEU A 297 -14.07 12.57 -7.28
N VAL A 298 -14.58 13.79 -7.21
CA VAL A 298 -15.97 14.07 -7.58
C VAL A 298 -16.05 14.50 -9.05
N GLY A 299 -17.09 14.04 -9.74
CA GLY A 299 -17.40 14.39 -11.13
C GLY A 299 -17.90 13.20 -11.92
N ASN A 300 -18.69 13.46 -12.97
CA ASN A 300 -19.41 12.43 -13.72
C ASN A 300 -18.52 11.36 -14.36
N GLN A 301 -17.25 11.67 -14.67
CA GLN A 301 -16.31 10.72 -15.25
C GLN A 301 -15.63 9.79 -14.23
N TRP A 302 -15.75 10.05 -12.92
CA TRP A 302 -15.06 9.29 -11.88
C TRP A 302 -16.00 8.29 -11.20
N THR A 303 -15.41 7.19 -10.73
CA THR A 303 -16.05 6.21 -9.84
C THR A 303 -15.21 6.10 -8.58
N ASN A 304 -15.87 6.11 -7.42
CA ASN A 304 -15.22 5.96 -6.14
C ASN A 304 -15.98 4.93 -5.31
N SER A 305 -15.26 4.03 -4.66
CA SER A 305 -15.88 3.05 -3.76
C SER A 305 -14.91 2.66 -2.65
N ILE A 306 -15.47 2.26 -1.51
CA ILE A 306 -14.71 1.72 -0.39
C ILE A 306 -15.03 0.23 -0.24
N SER A 307 -13.99 -0.60 -0.33
CA SER A 307 -14.09 -2.04 -0.07
C SER A 307 -13.79 -2.34 1.40
N PHE A 308 -14.65 -3.16 2.01
CA PHE A 308 -14.50 -3.74 3.33
C PHE A 308 -14.33 -5.25 3.16
N TYR A 309 -13.15 -5.75 3.52
CA TYR A 309 -12.81 -7.17 3.38
C TYR A 309 -13.18 -7.95 4.65
N PRO A 310 -13.61 -9.21 4.56
CA PRO A 310 -13.97 -10.05 5.72
C PRO A 310 -12.72 -10.61 6.41
N ILE A 311 -11.85 -9.71 6.88
CA ILE A 311 -10.54 -10.00 7.49
C ILE A 311 -10.41 -9.48 8.92
N TYR A 312 -11.45 -8.88 9.47
CA TYR A 312 -11.40 -8.26 10.79
C TYR A 312 -11.54 -9.30 11.91
N SER A 313 -10.88 -9.05 13.03
CA SER A 313 -11.16 -9.78 14.26
C SER A 313 -12.65 -9.75 14.62
N PRO A 314 -13.23 -10.83 15.19
CA PRO A 314 -14.69 -10.90 15.33
C PRO A 314 -15.29 -9.88 16.32
N ALA A 315 -15.80 -8.77 15.79
CA ALA A 315 -16.53 -7.72 16.53
C ALA A 315 -17.40 -6.90 15.58
N PRO A 316 -18.65 -6.56 15.97
CA PRO A 316 -19.45 -5.61 15.20
C PRO A 316 -18.89 -4.18 15.36
N PHE A 317 -18.92 -3.41 14.27
CA PHE A 317 -18.56 -1.99 14.29
C PHE A 317 -19.29 -1.23 13.20
N GLU A 318 -19.35 0.08 13.34
CA GLU A 318 -19.93 0.99 12.36
C GLU A 318 -18.87 1.95 11.84
N ILE A 319 -19.04 2.38 10.59
CA ILE A 319 -18.26 3.44 10.00
C ILE A 319 -19.21 4.58 9.66
N GLU A 320 -18.80 5.78 10.04
CA GLU A 320 -19.44 7.02 9.59
C GLU A 320 -18.53 7.75 8.63
N ALA A 321 -19.16 8.46 7.69
CA ALA A 321 -18.48 9.28 6.70
C ALA A 321 -18.81 10.75 6.90
N GLN A 322 -17.82 11.61 6.68
CA GLN A 322 -17.97 13.07 6.57
C GLN A 322 -17.11 13.56 5.40
N LEU A 323 -17.59 14.57 4.67
CA LEU A 323 -16.90 15.07 3.48
C LEU A 323 -16.41 16.49 3.68
N PHE A 324 -15.17 16.75 3.26
CA PHE A 324 -14.49 18.04 3.38
C PHE A 324 -13.96 18.51 2.03
N ASP A 325 -14.00 19.83 1.80
CA ASP A 325 -13.31 20.48 0.68
C ASP A 325 -11.79 20.59 0.93
N SER A 326 -11.05 21.18 -0.01
CA SER A 326 -9.60 21.36 0.11
C SER A 326 -9.17 22.26 1.26
N ASN A 327 -10.05 23.12 1.77
CA ASN A 327 -9.78 24.04 2.88
C ASN A 327 -10.20 23.45 4.24
N GLY A 328 -10.72 22.22 4.26
CA GLY A 328 -11.20 21.58 5.49
C GLY A 328 -12.60 22.02 5.92
N VAL A 329 -13.36 22.67 5.04
CA VAL A 329 -14.76 23.00 5.30
C VAL A 329 -15.61 21.76 5.06
N ALA A 330 -16.45 21.40 6.02
CA ALA A 330 -17.39 20.29 5.88
C ALA A 330 -18.45 20.63 4.82
N VAL A 331 -18.58 19.76 3.82
CA VAL A 331 -19.53 19.89 2.71
C VAL A 331 -20.72 18.96 2.87
N LEU A 332 -20.50 17.82 3.55
CA LEU A 332 -21.57 16.92 3.97
C LEU A 332 -21.35 16.53 5.41
N ASP A 333 -22.44 16.60 6.18
CA ASP A 333 -22.46 16.21 7.57
C ASP A 333 -22.29 14.71 7.75
N LYS A 334 -21.93 14.38 8.98
CA LYS A 334 -21.60 13.04 9.42
C LYS A 334 -22.80 12.11 9.34
N SER A 335 -22.68 11.02 8.57
CA SER A 335 -23.73 10.02 8.40
C SER A 335 -23.21 8.59 8.56
N LEU A 336 -24.05 7.68 9.07
CA LEU A 336 -23.78 6.24 9.04
C LEU A 336 -23.52 5.80 7.60
N PHE A 337 -22.36 5.20 7.38
CA PHE A 337 -21.86 4.84 6.05
C PHE A 337 -21.80 3.34 5.83
N PHE A 338 -21.39 2.57 6.85
CA PHE A 338 -21.28 1.12 6.78
C PHE A 338 -21.47 0.48 8.15
N GLN A 339 -22.06 -0.71 8.17
CA GLN A 339 -22.21 -1.54 9.38
C GLN A 339 -21.57 -2.90 9.13
N HIS A 340 -20.59 -3.27 9.94
CA HIS A 340 -20.07 -4.62 9.99
C HIS A 340 -20.77 -5.38 11.13
N ARG A 341 -21.48 -6.46 10.78
CA ARG A 341 -22.25 -7.28 11.74
C ARG A 341 -21.56 -8.59 12.12
N ASN A 342 -20.22 -8.66 11.99
CA ASN A 342 -19.42 -9.85 12.28
C ASN A 342 -19.62 -11.01 11.28
N GLU A 343 -20.05 -10.70 10.06
CA GLU A 343 -20.24 -11.67 8.98
C GLU A 343 -18.96 -11.84 8.15
N SER A 344 -18.77 -13.03 7.59
CA SER A 344 -17.73 -13.33 6.60
C SER A 344 -18.03 -12.73 5.22
N SER A 345 -18.69 -11.57 5.16
CA SER A 345 -19.15 -10.94 3.92
C SER A 345 -18.21 -9.86 3.42
N PHE A 346 -17.99 -9.86 2.11
CA PHE A 346 -17.31 -8.77 1.40
C PHE A 346 -18.32 -7.68 1.07
N ALA A 347 -17.96 -6.42 1.35
CA ALA A 347 -18.78 -5.29 0.98
C ALA A 347 -17.98 -4.27 0.17
N ARG A 348 -18.58 -3.74 -0.88
CA ARG A 348 -18.05 -2.63 -1.66
C ARG A 348 -19.10 -1.54 -1.73
N VAL A 349 -18.84 -0.42 -1.05
CA VAL A 349 -19.79 0.69 -0.92
C VAL A 349 -19.46 1.73 -1.99
N ASP A 350 -20.41 1.99 -2.90
CA ASP A 350 -20.32 3.06 -3.89
C ASP A 350 -20.50 4.43 -3.22
N LEU A 351 -19.64 5.39 -3.55
CA LEU A 351 -19.70 6.75 -3.02
C LEU A 351 -20.56 7.69 -3.86
N ALA A 352 -21.03 7.28 -5.04
CA ALA A 352 -21.88 8.13 -5.88
C ALA A 352 -23.11 8.70 -5.14
N PRO A 353 -23.82 7.95 -4.27
CA PRO A 353 -24.92 8.51 -3.49
C PRO A 353 -24.52 9.66 -2.56
N LEU A 354 -23.29 9.63 -2.01
CA LEU A 354 -22.75 10.70 -1.17
C LEU A 354 -22.35 11.91 -2.00
N THR A 355 -21.76 11.71 -3.17
CA THR A 355 -21.18 12.81 -3.96
C THR A 355 -22.14 13.41 -4.99
N ARG A 356 -23.37 12.88 -5.12
CA ARG A 356 -24.32 13.27 -6.18
C ARG A 356 -24.60 14.77 -6.24
N ALA A 357 -24.80 15.41 -5.08
CA ALA A 357 -25.06 16.85 -5.02
C ALA A 357 -23.88 17.71 -5.52
N LEU A 358 -22.69 17.12 -5.61
CA LEU A 358 -21.44 17.77 -5.98
C LEU A 358 -21.00 17.45 -7.42
N GLU A 359 -21.73 16.58 -8.14
CA GLU A 359 -21.36 16.08 -9.47
C GLU A 359 -21.24 17.18 -10.54
N ASN A 360 -21.98 18.29 -10.37
CA ASN A 360 -21.94 19.44 -11.28
C ASN A 360 -20.79 20.42 -10.98
N SER A 361 -20.09 20.24 -9.87
CA SER A 361 -18.89 21.02 -9.58
C SER A 361 -17.78 20.59 -10.55
N SER A 362 -16.90 21.52 -10.94
CA SER A 362 -15.66 21.16 -11.62
C SER A 362 -14.98 20.01 -10.87
N SER A 363 -14.39 19.03 -11.58
CA SER A 363 -13.79 17.87 -10.91
C SER A 363 -12.78 18.29 -9.87
N GLN A 364 -13.11 18.00 -8.61
CA GLN A 364 -12.35 18.39 -7.44
C GLN A 364 -12.07 17.15 -6.59
N VAL A 365 -10.89 17.15 -6.00
CA VAL A 365 -10.58 16.23 -4.91
C VAL A 365 -11.36 16.68 -3.69
N TYR A 366 -11.89 15.74 -2.93
CA TYR A 366 -12.48 15.97 -1.60
C TYR A 366 -11.85 15.02 -0.59
N GLY A 367 -11.89 15.41 0.69
CA GLY A 367 -11.48 14.57 1.82
C GLY A 367 -12.67 13.80 2.39
N LEU A 368 -12.70 12.49 2.20
CA LEU A 368 -13.65 11.58 2.86
C LEU A 368 -13.06 11.12 4.20
N ARG A 369 -13.56 11.66 5.31
CA ARG A 369 -13.21 11.20 6.65
C ARG A 369 -14.10 10.04 7.06
N LEU A 370 -13.49 8.88 7.29
CA LEU A 370 -14.12 7.69 7.86
C LEU A 370 -13.82 7.62 9.36
N THR A 371 -14.83 7.37 10.18
CA THR A 371 -14.70 7.22 11.64
C THR A 371 -15.30 5.88 12.07
N ALA A 372 -14.54 5.06 12.78
CA ALA A 372 -15.04 3.81 13.34
C ALA A 372 -15.73 4.04 14.69
N ARG A 373 -16.85 3.35 14.90
CA ARG A 373 -17.59 3.31 16.17
C ARG A 373 -17.86 1.88 16.59
N GLN A 374 -17.81 1.66 17.90
CA GLN A 374 -18.29 0.42 18.50
C GLN A 374 -19.82 0.36 18.41
N SER A 375 -20.36 -0.80 18.04
CA SER A 375 -21.83 -1.02 17.94
C SER A 375 -22.32 -2.29 18.65
N GLY A 376 -21.46 -2.95 19.41
CA GLY A 376 -21.82 -4.08 20.28
C GLY A 376 -20.93 -4.14 21.51
N ASP A 377 -20.92 -5.29 22.20
CA ASP A 377 -20.25 -5.43 23.50
C ASP A 377 -18.72 -5.52 23.42
N LYS A 378 -18.19 -5.82 22.23
CA LYS A 378 -16.74 -5.90 22.01
C LYS A 378 -16.20 -4.58 21.46
N PRO A 379 -14.98 -4.17 21.85
CA PRO A 379 -14.30 -3.07 21.19
C PRO A 379 -14.06 -3.35 19.72
N ILE A 380 -13.85 -2.29 18.93
CA ILE A 380 -13.55 -2.45 17.51
C ILE A 380 -12.26 -3.26 17.29
N PRO A 381 -12.12 -3.96 16.16
CA PRO A 381 -10.88 -4.62 15.78
C PRO A 381 -9.70 -3.62 15.79
N ALA A 382 -8.53 -4.04 16.27
CA ALA A 382 -7.34 -3.20 16.26
C ALA A 382 -6.86 -2.84 14.83
N ARG A 383 -7.36 -3.58 13.83
CA ARG A 383 -7.08 -3.36 12.41
C ARG A 383 -8.37 -3.27 11.61
N VAL A 384 -8.98 -2.09 11.57
CA VAL A 384 -10.07 -1.78 10.64
C VAL A 384 -9.45 -1.31 9.32
N LYS A 385 -9.19 -2.25 8.42
CA LYS A 385 -8.65 -2.00 7.08
C LYS A 385 -9.76 -1.69 6.08
N VAL A 386 -9.53 -0.71 5.21
CA VAL A 386 -10.43 -0.39 4.10
C VAL A 386 -9.60 -0.24 2.83
N ALA A 387 -10.20 -0.51 1.67
CA ALA A 387 -9.58 -0.20 0.39
C ALA A 387 -10.34 0.90 -0.35
N LEU A 388 -9.62 1.98 -0.64
CA LEU A 388 -10.08 3.05 -1.51
C LEU A 388 -9.87 2.63 -2.97
N ASN A 389 -10.97 2.61 -3.72
CA ASN A 389 -10.95 2.39 -5.16
C ASN A 389 -11.39 3.66 -5.87
N ILE A 390 -10.49 4.26 -6.65
CA ILE A 390 -10.76 5.42 -7.52
C ILE A 390 -10.44 5.00 -8.95
N GLY A 391 -11.37 5.25 -9.87
CA GLY A 391 -11.18 4.96 -11.28
C GLY A 391 -11.93 5.93 -12.17
N LYS A 392 -11.54 6.00 -13.45
CA LYS A 392 -12.39 6.59 -14.48
C LYS A 392 -13.50 5.59 -14.81
N ARG A 393 -14.72 6.06 -15.05
CA ARG A 393 -15.87 5.20 -15.39
C ARG A 393 -15.53 4.31 -16.59
N GLY A 394 -15.73 2.99 -16.42
CA GLY A 394 -15.42 1.98 -17.44
C GLY A 394 -13.94 1.62 -17.58
N LYS A 395 -13.09 2.02 -16.62
CA LYS A 395 -11.66 1.70 -16.58
C LYS A 395 -11.28 1.11 -15.23
N LEU A 396 -10.12 0.46 -15.17
CA LEU A 396 -9.60 -0.10 -13.93
C LEU A 396 -9.38 0.97 -12.84
N PRO A 397 -10.03 0.82 -11.67
CA PRO A 397 -9.72 1.66 -10.52
C PRO A 397 -8.45 1.17 -9.81
N CYS A 398 -7.76 2.07 -9.12
CA CYS A 398 -6.74 1.68 -8.14
C CYS A 398 -7.37 0.88 -6.99
N ASN A 399 -6.55 0.26 -6.15
CA ASN A 399 -6.98 -0.37 -4.90
C ASN A 399 -5.98 -0.03 -3.79
N ILE A 400 -6.23 1.07 -3.07
CA ILE A 400 -5.35 1.53 -2.00
C ILE A 400 -5.91 1.04 -0.68
N CYS A 401 -5.34 -0.04 -0.16
CA CYS A 401 -5.74 -0.60 1.11
C CYS A 401 -4.92 0.01 2.26
N THR A 402 -5.60 0.44 3.32
CA THR A 402 -4.94 1.04 4.48
C THR A 402 -5.78 0.84 5.75
N ASN A 403 -5.16 1.03 6.91
CA ASN A 403 -5.84 0.89 8.19
C ASN A 403 -6.38 2.25 8.63
N LEU A 404 -7.58 2.27 9.24
CA LEU A 404 -7.97 3.43 10.04
C LEU A 404 -6.94 3.64 11.15
N GLN A 405 -6.64 4.91 11.45
CA GLN A 405 -5.63 5.25 12.43
C GLN A 405 -6.29 5.34 13.81
N PRO A 406 -5.93 4.46 14.75
CA PRO A 406 -6.42 4.60 16.11
C PRO A 406 -5.75 5.78 16.80
N TYR A 407 -6.40 6.30 17.84
CA TYR A 407 -5.73 7.18 18.79
C TYR A 407 -4.58 6.43 19.48
N VAL A 408 -3.37 6.99 19.53
CA VAL A 408 -2.23 6.34 20.18
C VAL A 408 -1.57 7.38 21.09
N PRO A 409 -1.67 7.26 22.42
CA PRO A 409 -1.14 8.28 23.35
C PRO A 409 0.33 8.64 23.11
N ALA A 410 1.17 7.66 22.76
CA ALA A 410 2.58 7.88 22.43
C ALA A 410 2.82 8.69 21.15
N TRP A 411 1.78 8.96 20.35
CA TRP A 411 1.85 9.82 19.18
C TRP A 411 1.60 11.28 19.53
N GLU A 412 0.78 11.56 20.53
CA GLU A 412 0.48 12.94 20.98
C GLU A 412 1.69 13.65 21.58
N THR A 413 2.61 12.90 22.16
CA THR A 413 3.86 13.45 22.70
C THR A 413 4.91 13.70 21.62
N LYS A 414 4.65 13.32 20.35
CA LYS A 414 5.60 13.51 19.26
C LYS A 414 5.62 14.96 18.81
N LYS A 415 6.82 15.54 18.82
CA LYS A 415 7.06 16.88 18.28
C LYS A 415 6.96 16.98 16.76
N ARG A 416 7.10 15.85 16.06
CA ARG A 416 7.16 15.80 14.58
C ARG A 416 6.72 14.44 14.04
N ALA A 417 5.83 14.49 13.07
CA ALA A 417 5.51 13.41 12.15
C ALA A 417 6.43 13.47 10.93
N PHE A 418 6.71 12.32 10.34
CA PHE A 418 7.49 12.21 9.12
C PHE A 418 6.85 11.15 8.24
N ARG A 419 6.32 11.58 7.11
CA ARG A 419 5.80 10.73 6.03
C ARG A 419 6.67 10.84 4.80
N TRP A 420 6.57 9.86 3.92
CA TRP A 420 7.26 9.93 2.64
C TRP A 420 6.46 9.26 1.52
N ALA A 421 6.75 9.64 0.28
CA ALA A 421 6.04 9.11 -0.88
C ALA A 421 6.91 9.15 -2.15
N PRO A 422 6.81 8.14 -3.02
CA PRO A 422 7.37 8.21 -4.37
C PRO A 422 6.59 9.23 -5.22
N LEU A 423 7.30 9.93 -6.11
CA LEU A 423 6.73 10.88 -7.06
C LEU A 423 6.99 10.40 -8.48
N LEU A 424 5.94 10.02 -9.20
CA LEU A 424 6.03 9.48 -10.56
C LEU A 424 5.89 10.60 -11.61
N PHE A 425 6.70 11.66 -11.49
CA PHE A 425 6.58 12.88 -12.29
C PHE A 425 7.01 12.70 -13.76
N ASP A 426 7.53 11.54 -14.11
CA ASP A 426 7.69 11.06 -15.48
C ASP A 426 6.37 10.60 -16.11
N GLN A 427 5.29 10.50 -15.32
CA GLN A 427 3.96 10.11 -15.78
C GLN A 427 3.01 11.31 -15.79
N GLN A 428 2.26 11.47 -16.89
CA GLN A 428 1.20 12.46 -16.96
C GLN A 428 0.09 12.13 -15.95
N GLY A 429 -0.37 13.14 -15.22
CA GLY A 429 -1.43 12.98 -14.22
C GLY A 429 -0.94 12.36 -12.90
N ALA A 430 0.37 12.29 -12.67
CA ALA A 430 0.91 11.98 -11.36
C ALA A 430 0.57 13.08 -10.34
N LYS A 431 0.11 12.65 -9.16
CA LYS A 431 -0.28 13.53 -8.05
C LYS A 431 0.07 12.88 -6.71
N THR A 432 0.44 13.69 -5.74
CA THR A 432 0.58 13.29 -4.34
C THR A 432 -0.28 14.18 -3.48
N ILE A 433 -1.16 13.58 -2.68
CA ILE A 433 -2.13 14.26 -1.84
C ILE A 433 -1.74 14.05 -0.39
N VAL A 434 -1.57 15.14 0.36
CA VAL A 434 -1.25 15.15 1.79
C VAL A 434 -2.45 15.66 2.55
N MET A 435 -3.00 14.86 3.46
CA MET A 435 -4.23 15.18 4.18
C MET A 435 -3.98 15.36 5.67
N HIS A 436 -4.51 16.45 6.21
CA HIS A 436 -4.35 16.84 7.61
C HIS A 436 -5.64 16.52 8.39
N SER A 437 -5.67 15.37 9.03
CA SER A 437 -6.81 14.91 9.83
C SER A 437 -6.35 14.26 11.13
N SER A 438 -7.29 13.93 12.02
CA SER A 438 -7.01 13.34 13.33
C SER A 438 -8.20 12.49 13.80
N PRO A 439 -7.99 11.45 14.63
CA PRO A 439 -9.06 10.79 15.37
C PRO A 439 -9.65 11.66 16.50
N LEU A 440 -9.09 12.83 16.82
CA LEU A 440 -9.67 13.75 17.79
C LEU A 440 -11.09 14.16 17.35
N LYS A 441 -12.06 14.17 18.28
CA LYS A 441 -13.46 14.48 17.97
C LYS A 441 -13.63 15.93 17.51
N ASP A 442 -13.11 16.87 18.29
CA ASP A 442 -13.17 18.32 18.02
C ASP A 442 -11.84 18.83 17.48
N PHE A 443 -11.40 18.26 16.35
CA PHE A 443 -10.10 18.60 15.77
C PHE A 443 -10.10 20.01 15.16
N GLN A 444 -9.35 20.93 15.77
CA GLN A 444 -9.24 22.34 15.37
C GLN A 444 -7.79 22.81 15.16
N GLU A 445 -6.82 21.90 15.24
CA GLU A 445 -5.41 22.26 15.17
C GLU A 445 -4.96 22.49 13.72
N LYS A 446 -4.33 23.63 13.47
CA LYS A 446 -3.61 23.90 12.22
C LYS A 446 -2.22 23.28 12.27
N THR A 447 -1.62 23.02 11.11
CA THR A 447 -0.20 22.64 11.03
C THR A 447 0.49 23.33 9.87
N VAL A 448 1.82 23.47 9.97
CA VAL A 448 2.68 23.75 8.82
C VAL A 448 3.27 22.44 8.30
N LEU A 449 2.98 22.12 7.04
CA LEU A 449 3.58 21.02 6.31
C LEU A 449 4.91 21.48 5.71
N HIS A 450 5.98 20.79 6.05
CA HIS A 450 7.30 20.96 5.45
C HIS A 450 7.51 19.81 4.45
N ALA A 451 7.43 20.14 3.16
CA ALA A 451 7.64 19.20 2.06
C ALA A 451 9.05 19.38 1.50
N THR A 452 9.85 18.30 1.46
CA THR A 452 11.16 18.27 0.81
C THR A 452 11.14 17.27 -0.34
N PHE A 453 11.59 17.71 -1.50
CA PHE A 453 11.55 16.98 -2.76
C PHE A 453 12.97 16.60 -3.20
N TYR A 454 13.16 15.33 -3.58
CA TYR A 454 14.43 14.73 -3.94
C TYR A 454 14.35 14.15 -5.35
N ARG A 455 15.29 14.51 -6.22
CA ARG A 455 15.38 14.02 -7.61
C ARG A 455 16.44 12.94 -7.77
N GLU A 456 16.46 12.29 -8.93
CA GLU A 456 17.40 11.19 -9.22
C GLU A 456 18.83 11.67 -9.53
N LYS A 457 18.90 12.85 -10.16
CA LYS A 457 20.11 13.40 -10.78
C LYS A 457 21.23 13.66 -9.76
N ASP A 458 20.89 14.27 -8.63
CA ASP A 458 21.84 14.77 -7.64
C ASP A 458 21.18 14.93 -6.26
N GLU A 459 21.87 15.61 -5.34
CA GLU A 459 21.43 15.87 -3.96
C GLU A 459 20.71 17.21 -3.80
N ALA A 460 20.43 17.91 -4.90
CA ALA A 460 19.64 19.13 -4.81
C ALA A 460 18.23 18.78 -4.31
N VAL A 461 17.69 19.68 -3.49
CA VAL A 461 16.34 19.55 -2.95
C VAL A 461 15.53 20.79 -3.26
N LEU A 462 14.23 20.60 -3.45
CA LEU A 462 13.26 21.69 -3.40
C LEU A 462 12.48 21.58 -2.09
N ILE A 463 12.23 22.70 -1.43
CA ILE A 463 11.51 22.75 -0.16
C ILE A 463 10.31 23.66 -0.32
N LYS A 464 9.13 23.18 0.11
CA LYS A 464 7.91 23.98 0.20
C LYS A 464 7.34 23.92 1.62
N GLN A 465 6.79 25.04 2.08
CA GLN A 465 6.04 25.13 3.32
C GLN A 465 4.58 25.48 3.01
N ILE A 466 3.65 24.71 3.56
CA ILE A 466 2.21 24.88 3.30
C ILE A 466 1.49 24.88 4.64
N GLU A 467 0.66 25.88 4.90
CA GLU A 467 -0.25 25.89 6.04
C GLU A 467 -1.47 25.01 5.73
N LEU A 468 -1.85 24.14 6.65
CA LEU A 468 -3.00 23.26 6.54
C LEU A 468 -3.97 23.54 7.69
N GLU A 469 -5.19 23.90 7.31
CA GLU A 469 -6.35 24.00 8.20
C GLU A 469 -6.84 22.60 8.62
N PRO A 470 -7.52 22.45 9.76
CA PRO A 470 -8.06 21.16 10.20
C PRO A 470 -8.90 20.51 9.10
N HIS A 471 -8.67 19.22 8.84
CA HIS A 471 -9.37 18.46 7.78
C HIS A 471 -9.11 18.94 6.33
N SER A 472 -8.18 19.87 6.12
CA SER A 472 -7.73 20.28 4.79
C SER A 472 -6.71 19.31 4.19
N PHE A 473 -6.38 19.52 2.92
CA PHE A 473 -5.35 18.77 2.23
C PHE A 473 -4.68 19.61 1.14
N HIS A 474 -3.46 19.22 0.76
CA HIS A 474 -2.72 19.83 -0.33
C HIS A 474 -2.34 18.79 -1.39
N ILE A 475 -2.30 19.21 -2.65
CA ILE A 475 -2.01 18.37 -3.81
C ILE A 475 -0.72 18.88 -4.45
N PHE A 476 0.29 18.02 -4.52
CA PHE A 476 1.47 18.23 -5.34
C PHE A 476 1.33 17.44 -6.63
N ASP A 477 1.46 18.10 -7.78
CA ASP A 477 1.30 17.40 -9.05
C ASP A 477 2.13 18.01 -10.18
N THR A 478 1.97 17.44 -11.37
CA THR A 478 2.67 17.85 -12.60
C THR A 478 2.22 19.21 -13.16
N GLN A 479 1.23 19.89 -12.55
CA GLN A 479 0.84 21.26 -12.90
C GLN A 479 1.62 22.32 -12.11
N ASP A 480 2.31 21.92 -11.03
CA ASP A 480 3.24 22.78 -10.31
C ASP A 480 4.51 23.01 -11.14
N GLU A 481 4.63 24.21 -11.74
CA GLU A 481 5.74 24.54 -12.65
C GLU A 481 7.12 24.48 -11.96
N GLU A 482 7.20 24.73 -10.65
CA GLU A 482 8.45 24.63 -9.90
C GLU A 482 8.86 23.17 -9.73
N LEU A 483 7.93 22.29 -9.35
CA LEU A 483 8.19 20.86 -9.25
C LEU A 483 8.51 20.25 -10.62
N LYS A 484 7.76 20.62 -11.65
CA LYS A 484 7.99 20.18 -13.03
C LYS A 484 9.38 20.58 -13.54
N THR A 485 9.81 21.82 -13.27
CA THR A 485 11.15 22.28 -13.59
C THR A 485 12.21 21.54 -12.79
N PHE A 486 11.98 21.30 -11.50
CA PHE A 486 12.92 20.64 -10.62
C PHE A 486 13.17 19.17 -10.98
N PHE A 487 12.10 18.44 -11.33
CA PHE A 487 12.16 17.02 -11.68
C PHE A 487 12.52 16.78 -13.15
N GLU A 488 12.43 17.77 -14.04
CA GLU A 488 12.82 17.62 -15.45
C GLU A 488 12.12 16.42 -16.16
N GLY A 489 10.90 16.07 -15.72
CA GLY A 489 10.14 14.92 -16.24
C GLY A 489 10.65 13.55 -15.78
N THR A 490 11.41 13.48 -14.69
CA THR A 490 11.88 12.21 -14.11
C THR A 490 11.08 11.83 -12.86
N ILE A 491 11.39 10.67 -12.27
CA ILE A 491 10.82 10.31 -10.97
C ILE A 491 11.52 11.08 -9.84
N GLY A 492 10.87 11.08 -8.69
CA GLY A 492 11.40 11.66 -7.47
C GLY A 492 10.84 11.00 -6.23
N TRP A 493 11.16 11.63 -5.11
CA TRP A 493 10.65 11.25 -3.80
C TRP A 493 10.34 12.51 -3.00
N ALA A 494 9.37 12.44 -2.10
CA ALA A 494 9.08 13.51 -1.17
C ALA A 494 9.07 13.01 0.28
N THR A 495 9.47 13.91 1.18
CA THR A 495 9.28 13.75 2.62
C THR A 495 8.39 14.88 3.12
N PHE A 496 7.47 14.53 4.01
CA PHE A 496 6.41 15.40 4.50
C PHE A 496 6.44 15.41 6.02
N GLU A 497 6.59 16.57 6.60
CA GLU A 497 6.78 16.71 8.03
C GLU A 497 5.85 17.76 8.61
N SER A 498 5.28 17.45 9.76
CA SER A 498 4.25 18.26 10.41
C SER A 498 4.25 17.94 11.90
N THR A 499 3.64 18.79 12.72
CA THR A 499 3.38 18.48 14.14
C THR A 499 2.27 17.44 14.31
N ASN A 500 1.38 17.27 13.31
CA ASN A 500 0.29 16.30 13.38
C ASN A 500 0.79 14.86 13.09
N PRO A 501 0.74 13.93 14.08
CA PRO A 501 1.16 12.54 13.88
C PRO A 501 0.25 11.73 12.95
N TYR A 502 -0.98 12.19 12.71
CA TYR A 502 -2.02 11.53 11.93
C TYR A 502 -2.04 11.95 10.45
N LEU A 503 -1.07 12.75 10.00
CA LEU A 503 -0.93 13.10 8.59
C LEU A 503 -0.93 11.85 7.70
N THR A 504 -1.80 11.83 6.69
CA THR A 504 -1.84 10.78 5.67
C THR A 504 -1.39 11.32 4.32
N THR A 505 -0.84 10.43 3.50
CA THR A 505 -0.32 10.78 2.18
C THR A 505 -0.75 9.70 1.19
N TYR A 506 -0.98 10.09 -0.06
CA TYR A 506 -1.40 9.19 -1.13
C TYR A 506 -0.72 9.59 -2.43
N SER A 507 -0.18 8.63 -3.17
CA SER A 507 0.41 8.86 -4.49
C SER A 507 -0.48 8.22 -5.54
N PHE A 508 -0.73 8.94 -6.61
CA PHE A 508 -1.58 8.52 -7.72
C PHE A 508 -0.90 8.77 -9.05
N VAL A 509 -1.27 7.97 -10.05
CA VAL A 509 -1.12 8.29 -11.47
C VAL A 509 -2.48 8.16 -12.12
N PHE A 510 -3.06 9.30 -12.49
CA PHE A 510 -4.29 9.37 -13.28
C PHE A 510 -3.93 9.38 -14.77
N HIS A 511 -3.68 8.19 -15.32
CA HIS A 511 -3.18 8.07 -16.68
C HIS A 511 -4.23 8.57 -17.71
N PRO A 512 -3.83 9.25 -18.80
CA PRO A 512 -4.76 9.74 -19.83
C PRO A 512 -5.67 8.66 -20.45
N ALA A 513 -5.17 7.42 -20.53
CA ALA A 513 -5.95 6.26 -20.99
C ALA A 513 -7.09 5.86 -20.03
N GLY A 514 -7.14 6.43 -18.83
CA GLY A 514 -8.22 6.30 -17.85
C GLY A 514 -7.93 5.37 -16.67
N THR A 515 -6.88 4.56 -16.74
CA THR A 515 -6.43 3.75 -15.59
C THR A 515 -5.90 4.65 -14.48
N VAL A 516 -6.24 4.31 -13.24
CA VAL A 516 -5.70 4.96 -12.05
C VAL A 516 -4.81 3.97 -11.30
N GLY A 517 -3.54 4.32 -11.15
CA GLY A 517 -2.64 3.67 -10.22
C GLY A 517 -2.53 4.48 -8.93
N GLY A 518 -2.26 3.84 -7.81
CA GLY A 518 -1.95 4.57 -6.59
C GLY A 518 -1.67 3.68 -5.39
N ASP A 519 -1.07 4.30 -4.38
CA ASP A 519 -0.76 3.71 -3.08
C ASP A 519 -0.83 4.79 -2.00
N HIS A 520 -0.96 4.40 -0.74
CA HIS A 520 -0.77 5.32 0.37
C HIS A 520 0.74 5.60 0.52
N GLY A 521 1.13 6.77 1.03
CA GLY A 521 2.51 7.00 1.49
C GLY A 521 2.71 6.43 2.89
N TYR A 522 3.96 6.49 3.38
CA TYR A 522 4.40 5.68 4.53
C TYR A 522 4.87 6.51 5.71
#